data_AF-A0A967GP06-F1
#
_entry.id   AF-A0A967GP06-F1
#
_cell.length_a   1.000
_cell.length_b   1.000
_cell.length_c   1.000
_cell.angle_alpha   90.00
_cell.angle_beta   90.00
_cell.angle_gamma   90.00
#
_symmetry.space_group_name_H-M   'P 1'
#
loop_
_entity.id
_entity.type
_entity.pdbx_description
1 polymer ?
#
loop_
_entity_poly.entity_id
_entity_poly.type
_entity_poly.pdbx_seq_one_letter_code
_entity_poly.pdbx_strand_id
1 'polypeptide(L)'
;FPTTLNGFAEVSLAAAEEVTVYLGARVEAFQSGLSFRSDRADFRSPVIDTSWKTAILPRIGVTGPIPGTGDRTAFRFNYGVVSQPPDFQFFLDTSIGDSLRTDIRRQGNPNLSFERGTAFEVALSHLFTDAVAATVVGFRKELTNVVSGSLAFPGFAE
;
A
#
# COMPACT_ATOMS: atom_id res chain seq x y z
N PHE A 1 22.58 -4.06 1.31
CA PHE A 1 21.81 -3.30 0.30
C PHE A 1 20.33 -3.59 0.49
N PRO A 2 19.44 -2.61 0.24
CA PRO A 2 18.01 -2.85 0.30
C PRO A 2 17.63 -3.91 -0.74
N THR A 3 16.86 -4.89 -0.32
CA THR A 3 16.45 -6.02 -1.18
C THR A 3 14.93 -6.13 -1.15
N THR A 4 14.33 -6.31 -2.32
CA THR A 4 12.88 -6.53 -2.47
C THR A 4 12.65 -7.78 -3.29
N LEU A 5 11.74 -8.64 -2.83
CA LEU A 5 11.24 -9.81 -3.52
C LEU A 5 9.73 -9.65 -3.72
N ASN A 6 9.23 -10.04 -4.88
CA ASN A 6 7.79 -10.07 -5.12
C ASN A 6 7.41 -11.28 -5.98
N GLY A 7 6.17 -11.73 -5.84
CA GLY A 7 5.56 -12.74 -6.68
C GLY A 7 4.05 -12.56 -6.68
N PHE A 8 3.39 -12.91 -7.78
CA PHE A 8 1.94 -12.81 -7.90
C PHE A 8 1.36 -13.97 -8.69
N ALA A 9 0.10 -14.28 -8.41
CA ALA A 9 -0.72 -15.20 -9.17
C ALA A 9 -2.11 -14.60 -9.33
N GLU A 10 -2.73 -14.81 -10.47
CA GLU A 10 -4.10 -14.38 -10.77
C GLU A 10 -4.82 -15.45 -11.58
N VAL A 11 -6.10 -15.65 -11.28
CA VAL A 11 -7.00 -16.57 -11.96
C VAL A 11 -8.29 -15.82 -12.29
N SER A 12 -8.80 -16.03 -13.50
CA SER A 12 -10.10 -15.54 -13.95
C SER A 12 -11.03 -16.74 -14.17
N LEU A 13 -12.22 -16.69 -13.59
CA LEU A 13 -13.22 -17.74 -13.63
C LEU A 13 -14.51 -17.19 -14.22
N ALA A 14 -15.06 -17.86 -15.24
CA ALA A 14 -16.45 -17.65 -15.63
C ALA A 14 -17.32 -18.40 -14.59
N ALA A 15 -18.01 -17.65 -13.74
CA ALA A 15 -18.77 -18.20 -12.61
C ALA A 15 -20.25 -18.45 -12.96
N ALA A 16 -20.81 -17.63 -13.84
CA ALA A 16 -22.11 -17.81 -14.50
C ALA A 16 -21.93 -17.44 -15.98
N GLU A 17 -22.92 -17.70 -16.84
CA GLU A 17 -22.81 -17.58 -18.30
C GLU A 17 -22.14 -16.26 -18.76
N GLU A 18 -22.30 -15.17 -18.02
CA GLU A 18 -21.74 -13.86 -18.35
C GLU A 18 -21.04 -13.15 -17.18
N VAL A 19 -20.94 -13.78 -16.01
CA VAL A 19 -20.25 -13.21 -14.83
C VAL A 19 -18.84 -13.77 -14.72
N THR A 20 -17.86 -12.87 -14.69
CA THR A 20 -16.45 -13.20 -14.48
C THR A 20 -15.98 -12.79 -13.10
N VAL A 21 -15.27 -13.69 -12.43
CA VAL A 21 -14.63 -13.46 -11.13
C VAL A 21 -13.12 -13.52 -11.32
N TYR A 22 -12.43 -12.49 -10.83
CA TYR A 22 -10.97 -12.42 -10.78
C TYR A 22 -10.51 -12.63 -9.36
N LEU A 23 -9.60 -13.58 -9.15
CA LEU A 23 -8.95 -13.83 -7.88
C LEU A 23 -7.44 -13.74 -8.08
N GLY A 24 -6.81 -12.80 -7.39
CA GLY A 24 -5.38 -12.61 -7.42
C GLY A 24 -4.80 -12.47 -6.03
N ALA A 25 -3.54 -12.84 -5.90
CA ALA A 25 -2.75 -12.56 -4.72
C ALA A 25 -1.33 -12.20 -5.14
N ARG A 26 -0.80 -11.15 -4.52
CA ARG A 26 0.63 -10.81 -4.59
C ARG A 26 1.25 -10.96 -3.20
N VAL A 27 2.47 -11.47 -3.17
CA VAL A 27 3.33 -11.44 -1.98
C VAL A 27 4.49 -10.51 -2.27
N GLU A 28 4.76 -9.59 -1.36
CA GLU A 28 5.91 -8.71 -1.40
C GLU A 28 6.72 -8.91 -0.12
N ALA A 29 8.04 -8.85 -0.23
CA ALA A 29 8.96 -8.85 0.88
C ALA A 29 10.04 -7.82 0.64
N PHE A 30 10.41 -7.04 1.65
CA PHE A 30 11.60 -6.18 1.57
C PHE A 30 12.41 -6.22 2.86
N GLN A 31 13.69 -5.90 2.74
CA GLN A 31 14.58 -5.65 3.86
C GLN A 31 15.43 -4.43 3.51
N SER A 32 15.55 -3.47 4.42
CA SER A 32 16.40 -2.28 4.19
C SER A 32 17.89 -2.66 4.15
N GLY A 33 18.27 -3.74 4.83
CA GLY A 33 19.65 -4.26 4.85
C GLY A 33 20.59 -3.34 5.62
N LEU A 34 20.04 -2.52 6.52
CA LEU A 34 20.75 -1.61 7.39
C LEU A 34 20.67 -2.12 8.84
N SER A 35 21.64 -1.73 9.65
CA SER A 35 21.64 -1.95 11.09
C SER A 35 21.66 -0.60 11.80
N PHE A 36 20.99 -0.49 12.94
CA PHE A 36 20.90 0.76 13.68
C PHE A 36 20.86 0.51 15.19
N ARG A 37 21.20 1.53 15.99
CA ARG A 37 20.99 1.48 17.44
C ARG A 37 19.63 2.08 17.77
N SER A 38 18.91 1.48 18.71
CA SER A 38 17.62 1.99 19.20
C SER A 38 17.76 3.36 19.86
N ASP A 39 18.86 3.58 20.60
CA ASP A 39 19.27 4.89 21.07
C ASP A 39 20.63 5.23 20.48
N ARG A 40 20.71 6.33 19.72
CA ARG A 40 21.94 6.78 19.09
C ARG A 40 22.80 7.66 20.00
N ALA A 41 22.24 8.18 21.09
CA ALA A 41 22.98 8.89 22.12
C ALA A 41 23.68 7.93 23.10
N ASP A 42 23.14 6.73 23.30
CA ASP A 42 23.79 5.67 24.08
C ASP A 42 24.69 4.78 23.21
N PHE A 43 26.01 4.96 23.31
CA PHE A 43 27.00 4.13 22.62
C PHE A 43 26.99 2.65 23.04
N ARG A 44 26.37 2.32 24.19
CA ARG A 44 26.21 0.96 24.68
C ARG A 44 24.90 0.30 24.22
N SER A 45 24.00 1.07 23.60
CA SER A 45 22.75 0.53 23.07
C SER A 45 23.04 -0.61 22.09
N PRO A 46 22.26 -1.71 22.14
CA PRO A 46 22.42 -2.82 21.22
C PRO A 46 22.20 -2.35 19.77
N VAL A 47 22.94 -2.97 18.85
CA VAL A 47 22.72 -2.83 17.42
C VAL A 47 21.59 -3.77 17.01
N ILE A 48 20.62 -3.24 16.29
CA ILE A 48 19.45 -3.93 15.77
C ILE A 48 19.64 -4.09 14.27
N ASP A 49 19.64 -5.36 13.82
CA ASP A 49 19.58 -5.68 12.41
C ASP A 49 18.14 -5.65 11.90
N THR A 50 17.95 -5.07 10.73
CA THR A 50 16.61 -4.99 10.13
C THR A 50 16.18 -6.34 9.59
N SER A 51 15.01 -6.82 10.00
CA SER A 51 14.43 -8.07 9.50
C SER A 51 13.73 -7.86 8.16
N TRP A 52 13.48 -8.96 7.45
CA TRP A 52 12.51 -8.95 6.34
C TRP A 52 11.13 -8.50 6.83
N LYS A 53 10.48 -7.67 6.04
CA LYS A 53 9.08 -7.28 6.14
C LYS A 53 8.34 -7.94 4.98
N THR A 54 7.18 -8.52 5.24
CA THR A 54 6.38 -9.20 4.22
C THR A 54 4.95 -8.65 4.19
N ALA A 55 4.32 -8.70 3.02
CA ALA A 55 2.94 -8.31 2.79
C ALA A 55 2.27 -9.31 1.85
N ILE A 56 1.05 -9.69 2.19
CA ILE A 56 0.15 -10.46 1.30
C ILE A 56 -0.94 -9.50 0.84
N LEU A 57 -1.14 -9.46 -0.47
CA LEU A 57 -1.92 -8.46 -1.17
C LEU A 57 -2.98 -9.16 -2.02
N PRO A 58 -4.12 -9.53 -1.43
CA PRO A 58 -5.22 -10.11 -2.18
C PRO A 58 -5.84 -9.06 -3.12
N ARG A 59 -6.37 -9.56 -4.23
CA ARG A 59 -7.19 -8.82 -5.19
C ARG A 59 -8.37 -9.68 -5.59
N ILE A 60 -9.56 -9.10 -5.51
CA ILE A 60 -10.81 -9.76 -5.87
C ILE A 60 -11.55 -8.81 -6.81
N GLY A 61 -11.97 -9.32 -7.95
CA GLY A 61 -12.79 -8.60 -8.91
C GLY A 61 -14.01 -9.41 -9.29
N VAL A 62 -15.14 -8.76 -9.50
CA VAL A 62 -16.34 -9.39 -10.07
C VAL A 62 -16.91 -8.44 -11.12
N THR A 63 -17.22 -8.95 -12.30
CA THR A 63 -17.84 -8.17 -13.36
C THR A 63 -18.85 -9.01 -14.10
N GLY A 64 -19.89 -8.37 -14.62
CA GLY A 64 -20.87 -9.05 -15.45
C GLY A 64 -22.06 -8.16 -15.79
N PRO A 65 -22.95 -8.62 -16.68
CA PRO A 65 -24.21 -7.95 -16.94
C PRO A 65 -25.16 -8.13 -15.76
N ILE A 66 -26.13 -7.22 -15.64
CA ILE A 66 -27.22 -7.32 -14.68
C ILE A 66 -28.37 -8.07 -15.36
N PRO A 67 -28.78 -9.24 -14.83
CA PRO A 67 -29.90 -10.00 -15.38
C PRO A 67 -31.18 -9.16 -15.46
N GLY A 68 -31.96 -9.38 -16.52
CA GLY A 68 -33.20 -8.64 -16.76
C GLY A 68 -33.02 -7.24 -17.37
N THR A 69 -31.80 -6.85 -17.74
CA THR A 69 -31.52 -5.59 -18.45
C THR A 69 -31.22 -5.74 -19.93
N GLY A 70 -31.28 -6.98 -20.46
CA GLY A 70 -30.93 -7.28 -21.87
C GLY A 70 -29.50 -6.86 -22.21
N ASP A 71 -28.57 -7.12 -21.29
CA ASP A 71 -27.13 -6.82 -21.39
C ASP A 71 -26.78 -5.33 -21.56
N ARG A 72 -27.76 -4.45 -21.36
CA ARG A 72 -27.57 -3.00 -21.42
C ARG A 72 -26.94 -2.44 -20.15
N THR A 73 -26.99 -3.19 -19.04
CA THR A 73 -26.40 -2.76 -17.78
C THR A 73 -25.38 -3.78 -17.31
N ALA A 74 -24.20 -3.30 -16.92
CA ALA A 74 -23.14 -4.12 -16.37
C ALA A 74 -22.65 -3.55 -15.03
N PHE A 75 -22.29 -4.44 -14.11
CA PHE A 75 -21.66 -4.07 -12.86
C PHE A 75 -20.19 -4.47 -12.88
N ARG A 76 -19.38 -3.73 -12.12
CA ARG A 76 -18.00 -4.10 -11.79
C ARG A 76 -17.76 -3.83 -10.33
N PHE A 77 -17.14 -4.77 -9.66
CA PHE A 77 -16.70 -4.68 -8.29
C PHE A 77 -15.22 -5.02 -8.22
N ASN A 78 -14.44 -4.24 -7.47
CA ASN A 78 -13.05 -4.54 -7.19
C ASN A 78 -12.72 -4.28 -5.72
N TYR A 79 -12.00 -5.22 -5.13
CA TYR A 79 -11.35 -5.09 -3.84
C TYR A 79 -9.87 -5.42 -4.01
N GLY A 80 -9.00 -4.63 -3.41
CA GLY A 80 -7.57 -4.93 -3.44
C GLY A 80 -6.81 -4.28 -2.30
N VAL A 81 -5.76 -4.98 -1.86
CA VAL A 81 -4.75 -4.44 -0.96
C VAL A 81 -3.48 -4.19 -1.77
N VAL A 82 -2.81 -3.06 -1.52
CA VAL A 82 -1.51 -2.71 -2.09
C VAL A 82 -0.55 -2.37 -0.97
N SER A 83 0.75 -2.60 -1.19
CA SER A 83 1.80 -2.13 -0.30
C SER A 83 2.88 -1.39 -1.07
N GLN A 84 3.59 -0.52 -0.37
CA GLN A 84 4.79 0.14 -0.86
C GLN A 84 5.86 0.13 0.24
N PRO A 85 7.08 -0.38 -0.03
CA PRO A 85 8.21 -0.17 0.86
C PRO A 85 8.45 1.33 1.05
N PRO A 86 8.75 1.80 2.27
CA PRO A 86 9.13 3.20 2.47
C PRO A 86 10.33 3.59 1.62
N ASP A 87 10.36 4.85 1.19
CA ASP A 87 11.53 5.37 0.49
C ASP A 87 12.78 5.28 1.37
N PHE A 88 13.91 4.95 0.75
CA PHE A 88 15.18 4.76 1.44
C PHE A 88 15.64 5.99 2.23
N GLN A 89 15.23 7.20 1.81
CA GLN A 89 15.50 8.46 2.51
C GLN A 89 14.93 8.52 3.94
N PHE A 90 13.92 7.71 4.26
CA PHE A 90 13.33 7.63 5.59
C PHE A 90 14.06 6.64 6.51
N PHE A 91 14.94 5.80 5.96
CA PHE A 91 15.78 4.91 6.75
C PHE A 91 17.03 5.62 7.26
N LEU A 92 17.53 6.61 6.52
CA LEU A 92 18.77 7.30 6.82
C LEU A 92 18.54 8.61 7.56
N ASP A 93 19.56 9.01 8.31
CA ASP A 93 19.62 10.35 8.90
C ASP A 93 19.92 11.36 7.82
N THR A 94 19.14 12.43 7.82
CA THR A 94 19.43 13.58 6.97
C THR A 94 20.14 14.63 7.81
N SER A 95 21.48 14.68 7.69
CA SER A 95 22.33 15.71 8.30
C SER A 95 22.76 16.79 7.30
N ILE A 96 22.50 16.60 6.00
CA ILE A 96 23.03 17.43 4.90
C ILE A 96 21.86 18.20 4.28
N GLY A 97 21.55 19.38 4.81
CA GLY A 97 20.55 20.28 4.21
C GLY A 97 19.96 21.30 5.17
N ASP A 98 20.04 21.07 6.48
CA ASP A 98 19.45 21.95 7.48
C ASP A 98 20.51 22.57 8.40
N SER A 99 21.56 23.18 7.82
CA SER A 99 22.48 24.02 8.57
C SER A 99 22.00 25.48 8.67
N LEU A 100 20.86 25.83 8.06
CA LEU A 100 20.42 27.22 7.95
C LEU A 100 18.99 27.51 8.41
N ARG A 101 18.11 26.53 8.72
CA ARG A 101 16.72 26.89 9.10
C ARG A 101 16.05 26.14 10.25
N THR A 102 16.56 25.03 10.79
CA THR A 102 16.05 24.45 12.03
C THR A 102 17.09 23.56 12.72
N ASP A 103 17.26 23.68 14.03
CA ASP A 103 18.14 22.80 14.84
C ASP A 103 17.53 21.39 15.05
N ILE A 104 16.72 20.92 14.08
CA ILE A 104 15.95 19.68 14.17
C ILE A 104 16.60 18.66 13.25
N ARG A 105 17.44 17.80 13.85
CA ARG A 105 18.05 16.66 13.16
C ARG A 105 16.99 15.58 12.95
N ARG A 106 16.61 15.33 11.70
CA ARG A 106 15.69 14.22 11.37
C ARG A 106 16.44 12.89 11.48
N GLN A 107 16.00 12.06 12.41
CA GLN A 107 16.47 10.69 12.56
C GLN A 107 15.65 9.76 11.65
N GLY A 108 16.34 9.00 10.80
CA GLY A 108 15.71 7.95 10.00
C GLY A 108 15.43 6.70 10.82
N ASN A 109 14.48 5.88 10.37
CA ASN A 109 14.12 4.61 10.98
C ASN A 109 14.27 3.46 9.96
N PRO A 110 15.38 2.72 9.98
CA PRO A 110 15.60 1.59 9.07
C PRO A 110 14.64 0.40 9.23
N ASN A 111 13.86 0.36 10.32
CA ASN A 111 12.95 -0.72 10.67
C ASN A 111 11.48 -0.41 10.33
N LEU A 112 11.22 0.63 9.52
CA LEU A 112 9.86 0.92 9.04
C LEU A 112 9.28 -0.29 8.26
N SER A 113 7.98 -0.48 8.41
CA SER A 113 7.21 -1.49 7.67
C SER A 113 6.65 -0.90 6.38
N PHE A 114 6.05 -1.74 5.54
CA PHE A 114 5.31 -1.29 4.36
C PHE A 114 4.23 -0.26 4.72
N GLU A 115 4.09 0.77 3.88
CA GLU A 115 2.86 1.53 3.78
C GLU A 115 1.82 0.65 3.08
N ARG A 116 0.58 0.63 3.56
CA ARG A 116 -0.47 -0.26 3.02
C ARG A 116 -1.70 0.54 2.63
N GLY A 117 -2.22 0.24 1.45
CA GLY A 117 -3.47 0.78 0.94
C GLY A 117 -4.52 -0.31 0.75
N THR A 118 -5.75 -0.04 1.15
CA THR A 118 -6.92 -0.88 0.86
C THR A 118 -7.87 -0.09 -0.03
N ALA A 119 -8.33 -0.68 -1.13
CA ALA A 119 -9.24 -0.04 -2.08
C ALA A 119 -10.48 -0.91 -2.30
N PHE A 120 -11.63 -0.25 -2.32
CA PHE A 120 -12.93 -0.79 -2.71
C PHE A 120 -13.46 0.07 -3.87
N GLU A 121 -13.88 -0.56 -4.95
CA GLU A 121 -14.53 0.10 -6.10
C GLU A 121 -15.78 -0.66 -6.50
N VAL A 122 -16.86 0.08 -6.76
CA VAL A 122 -18.09 -0.40 -7.37
C VAL A 122 -18.40 0.50 -8.55
N ALA A 123 -18.68 -0.09 -9.72
CA ALA A 123 -19.11 0.63 -10.89
C ALA A 123 -20.38 0.01 -11.47
N LEU A 124 -21.23 0.87 -12.02
CA LEU A 124 -22.42 0.51 -12.78
C LEU A 124 -22.35 1.23 -14.11
N SER A 125 -22.36 0.47 -15.21
CA SER A 125 -22.41 0.98 -16.56
C SER A 125 -23.77 0.68 -17.16
N HIS A 126 -24.40 1.67 -17.81
CA HIS A 126 -25.69 1.52 -18.45
C HIS A 126 -25.70 2.15 -19.85
N LEU A 127 -26.23 1.40 -20.82
CA LEU A 127 -26.42 1.81 -22.21
C LEU A 127 -27.87 2.29 -22.40
N PHE A 128 -28.08 3.61 -22.43
CA PHE A 128 -29.40 4.22 -22.61
C PHE A 128 -29.93 4.04 -24.04
N THR A 129 -29.06 4.19 -25.03
CA THR A 129 -29.32 3.92 -26.45
C THR A 129 -28.10 3.23 -27.03
N ASP A 130 -28.17 2.68 -28.24
CA ASP A 130 -27.01 1.98 -28.85
C ASP A 130 -25.81 2.90 -29.13
N ALA A 131 -25.97 4.22 -28.94
CA ALA A 131 -24.93 5.22 -29.07
C ALA A 131 -24.59 5.98 -27.77
N VAL A 132 -25.38 5.81 -26.71
CA VAL A 132 -25.24 6.59 -25.47
C VAL A 132 -25.17 5.67 -24.26
N ALA A 133 -24.05 5.74 -23.54
CA ALA A 133 -23.84 5.04 -22.27
C ALA A 133 -23.38 6.01 -21.19
N ALA A 134 -23.63 5.66 -19.93
CA ALA A 134 -22.96 6.28 -18.80
C ALA A 134 -22.47 5.22 -17.81
N THR A 135 -21.40 5.57 -17.10
CA THR A 135 -20.87 4.76 -16.00
C THR A 135 -20.79 5.62 -14.76
N VAL A 136 -21.30 5.09 -13.65
CA VAL A 136 -21.13 5.67 -12.32
C VAL A 136 -20.16 4.78 -11.55
N VAL A 137 -19.16 5.40 -10.92
CA VAL A 137 -18.15 4.70 -10.13
C VAL A 137 -18.12 5.30 -8.72
N GLY A 138 -18.30 4.45 -7.72
CA GLY A 138 -18.04 4.76 -6.32
C GLY A 138 -16.78 4.05 -5.85
N PHE A 139 -15.91 4.76 -5.13
CA PHE A 139 -14.69 4.18 -4.60
C PHE A 139 -14.39 4.67 -3.19
N ARG A 140 -13.71 3.83 -2.40
CA ARG A 140 -13.12 4.18 -1.12
C ARG A 140 -11.70 3.64 -1.06
N LYS A 141 -10.76 4.50 -0.65
CA LYS A 141 -9.37 4.14 -0.41
C LYS A 141 -8.98 4.48 1.01
N GLU A 142 -8.31 3.55 1.67
CA GLU A 142 -7.77 3.73 3.01
C GLU A 142 -6.26 3.49 2.96
N LEU A 143 -5.49 4.36 3.62
CA LEU A 143 -4.03 4.27 3.71
C LEU A 143 -3.64 4.12 5.17
N THR A 144 -2.77 3.17 5.46
CA THR A 144 -2.31 2.82 6.80
C THR A 144 -0.79 2.72 6.82
N ASN A 145 -0.18 2.96 7.98
CA ASN A 145 1.27 3.00 8.16
C ASN A 145 1.98 3.99 7.20
N VAL A 146 1.29 5.08 6.83
CA VAL A 146 1.90 6.14 6.03
C VAL A 146 3.03 6.78 6.83
N VAL A 147 4.22 6.85 6.26
CA VAL A 147 5.38 7.42 6.94
C VAL A 147 5.14 8.90 7.18
N SER A 148 5.28 9.29 8.44
CA SER A 148 5.17 10.68 8.88
C SER A 148 6.28 11.00 9.88
N GLY A 149 6.60 12.28 10.04
CA GLY A 149 7.55 12.75 11.05
C GLY A 149 6.83 13.11 12.35
N SER A 150 7.43 12.76 13.49
CA SER A 150 7.04 13.26 14.81
C SER A 150 8.20 14.03 15.44
N LEU A 151 7.88 15.03 16.26
CA LEU A 151 8.86 15.74 17.07
C LEU A 151 8.87 15.12 18.46
N ALA A 152 10.02 14.60 18.88
CA ALA A 152 10.24 14.16 20.25
C ALA A 152 11.22 15.13 20.92
N PHE A 153 10.77 15.82 21.97
CA PHE A 153 11.63 16.67 22.78
C PHE A 153 12.17 15.87 23.97
N PRO A 154 13.48 15.85 24.20
CA PRO A 154 14.03 15.23 25.40
C PRO A 154 13.52 15.97 26.65
N GLY A 155 12.86 15.27 27.58
CA GLY A 155 12.47 15.79 28.90
C GLY A 155 10.97 15.96 29.18
N PHE A 156 10.06 15.59 28.27
CA PHE A 156 8.60 15.70 28.48
C PHE A 156 7.83 14.36 28.39
N ALA A 157 8.54 13.23 28.46
CA ALA A 157 7.89 11.93 28.63
C ALA A 157 7.79 11.62 30.13
N GLU A 158 6.62 11.87 30.72
CA GLU A 158 6.13 11.15 31.90
C GLU A 158 5.39 9.88 31.45
#